data_AF-A0A4Y2L406-F1
#
_entry.id   AF-A0A4Y2L406-F1
#
_cell.length_a   1.000
_cell.length_b   1.000
_cell.length_c   1.000
_cell.angle_alpha   90.00
_cell.angle_beta   90.00
_cell.angle_gamma   90.00
#
_symmetry.space_group_name_H-M   'P 1'
#
loop_
_entity.id
_entity.type
_entity.pdbx_description
1 polymer ?
#
loop_
_entity_poly.entity_id
_entity_poly.type
_entity_poly.pdbx_seq_one_letter_code
_entity_poly.pdbx_strand_id
1 'polypeptide(L)'
;MTSRLQKKLDSIQRLFLLYITGAYRTTPTAAFQVVTGLQPLHLQIQQEATFARLARAGSSSNFFTVIFNPTDYESKSSGIHIHPPFFLLHKQISLAENHIHS
;
A
#
# COMPACT_ATOMS: atom_id res chain seq x y z
N MET A 1 5.02 -42.45 48.86
CA MET A 1 4.21 -41.21 49.04
C MET A 1 4.63 -40.06 48.12
N THR A 2 5.87 -40.04 47.60
CA THR A 2 6.44 -38.94 46.79
C THR A 2 5.90 -38.84 45.36
N SER A 3 5.53 -39.94 44.73
CA SER A 3 5.10 -39.97 43.31
C SER A 3 3.81 -39.18 43.02
N ARG A 4 2.89 -39.10 43.99
CA ARG A 4 1.65 -38.32 43.85
C ARG A 4 1.91 -36.81 43.91
N LEU A 5 2.84 -36.39 44.77
CA LEU A 5 3.26 -34.99 44.88
C LEU A 5 4.00 -34.53 43.63
N GLN A 6 4.91 -35.37 43.10
CA GLN A 6 5.67 -35.08 41.90
C GLN A 6 4.78 -34.87 40.67
N LYS A 7 3.81 -35.77 40.44
CA LYS A 7 2.81 -35.61 39.38
C LYS A 7 1.99 -34.32 39.50
N LYS A 8 1.74 -33.86 40.73
CA LYS A 8 1.00 -32.63 40.99
C LYS A 8 1.84 -31.40 40.62
N LEU A 9 3.14 -31.41 40.95
CA LEU A 9 4.07 -30.35 40.56
C LEU A 9 4.27 -30.30 39.05
N ASP A 10 4.45 -31.43 38.38
CA ASP A 10 4.57 -31.50 36.92
C ASP A 10 3.31 -30.97 36.22
N SER A 11 2.13 -31.27 36.77
CA SER A 11 0.86 -30.75 36.25
C SER A 11 0.78 -29.23 36.37
N ILE A 12 1.28 -28.65 37.46
CA ILE A 12 1.31 -27.20 37.66
C ILE A 12 2.31 -26.54 36.70
N GLN A 13 3.51 -27.09 36.58
CA GLN A 13 4.51 -26.60 35.62
C GLN A 13 3.99 -26.65 34.18
N ARG A 14 3.36 -27.76 33.78
CA ARG A 14 2.79 -27.92 32.44
C ARG A 14 1.68 -26.91 32.19
N LEU A 15 0.80 -26.66 33.16
CA LEU A 15 -0.27 -25.68 33.03
C LEU A 15 0.29 -24.26 32.83
N PHE A 16 1.32 -23.90 33.60
CA PHE A 16 1.99 -22.60 33.47
C PHE A 16 2.63 -22.43 32.08
N LEU A 17 3.33 -23.46 31.60
CA LEU A 17 3.94 -23.46 30.27
C LEU A 17 2.88 -23.35 29.16
N LEU A 18 1.72 -24.00 29.33
CA LEU A 18 0.61 -23.93 28.40
C LEU A 18 0.04 -22.51 28.31
N TYR A 19 -0.13 -21.83 29.46
CA TYR A 19 -0.59 -20.44 29.50
C TYR A 19 0.39 -19.49 28.82
N ILE A 20 1.69 -19.64 29.08
CA ILE A 20 2.73 -18.83 28.43
C ILE A 20 2.69 -19.05 26.92
N THR A 21 2.71 -20.31 26.48
CA THR A 21 2.68 -20.66 25.05
C THR A 21 1.40 -20.18 24.37
N GLY A 22 0.26 -20.27 25.07
CA GLY A 22 -1.02 -19.74 24.60
C GLY A 22 -1.00 -18.22 24.44
N ALA A 23 -0.43 -17.49 25.41
CA ALA A 23 -0.27 -16.05 25.35
C ALA A 23 0.64 -15.61 24.20
N TYR A 24 1.77 -16.31 23.98
CA TYR A 24 2.64 -16.06 22.83
C TYR A 24 1.96 -16.41 21.50
N ARG A 25 1.02 -17.37 21.46
CA ARG A 25 0.24 -17.70 20.25
C ARG A 25 -0.84 -16.67 19.93
N THR A 26 -1.45 -16.05 20.95
CA THR A 26 -2.49 -15.01 20.75
C THR A 26 -1.94 -13.60 20.64
N THR A 27 -0.75 -13.35 21.18
CA THR A 27 -0.05 -12.05 21.16
C THR A 27 1.30 -12.07 20.42
N PRO A 28 1.54 -12.87 19.36
CA PRO A 28 2.82 -12.82 18.66
C PRO A 28 2.90 -11.54 17.84
N THR A 29 1.83 -11.16 17.17
CA THR A 29 1.86 -10.11 16.15
C THR A 29 2.12 -8.72 16.75
N ALA A 30 1.40 -8.35 17.81
CA ALA A 30 1.56 -7.04 18.43
C ALA A 30 2.90 -6.91 19.18
N ALA A 31 3.29 -7.93 19.96
CA ALA A 31 4.56 -7.93 20.66
C ALA A 31 5.76 -7.98 19.69
N PHE A 32 5.67 -8.77 18.62
CA PHE A 32 6.70 -8.86 17.59
C PHE A 32 6.86 -7.54 16.85
N GLN A 33 5.77 -6.85 16.50
CA GLN A 33 5.83 -5.51 15.89
C GLN A 33 6.54 -4.49 16.79
N VAL A 34 6.25 -4.52 18.09
CA VAL A 34 6.93 -3.66 19.07
C VAL A 34 8.42 -3.99 19.18
N VAL A 35 8.78 -5.28 19.25
CA VAL A 35 10.18 -5.73 19.38
C VAL A 35 11.00 -5.48 18.11
N THR A 36 10.40 -5.67 16.94
CA THR A 36 11.07 -5.48 15.65
C THR A 36 11.05 -4.03 15.16
N GLY A 37 10.27 -3.15 15.81
CA GLY A 37 10.02 -1.79 15.35
C GLY A 37 9.27 -1.73 14.02
N LEU A 38 8.73 -2.86 13.53
CA LEU A 38 8.04 -2.94 12.25
C LEU A 38 6.60 -2.46 12.38
N GLN A 39 6.17 -1.67 11.41
CA GLN A 39 4.81 -1.14 11.39
C GLN A 39 3.78 -2.27 11.29
N PRO A 40 2.69 -2.24 12.09
CA PRO A 40 1.67 -3.27 12.05
C PRO A 40 1.10 -3.53 10.66
N LEU A 41 0.87 -4.81 10.32
CA LEU A 41 0.39 -5.20 8.99
C LEU A 41 -0.92 -4.51 8.61
N HIS A 42 -1.87 -4.44 9.54
CA HIS A 42 -3.14 -3.74 9.31
C HIS A 42 -2.92 -2.27 8.94
N LEU A 43 -1.90 -1.65 9.56
CA LEU A 43 -1.58 -0.26 9.32
C LEU A 43 -0.91 -0.04 7.96
N GLN A 44 -0.02 -0.94 7.55
CA GLN A 44 0.54 -0.93 6.19
C GLN A 44 -0.53 -1.10 5.12
N ILE A 45 -1.49 -2.02 5.33
CA ILE A 45 -2.59 -2.23 4.39
C ILE A 45 -3.46 -0.97 4.27
N GLN A 46 -3.78 -0.33 5.39
CA GLN A 46 -4.56 0.90 5.39
C GLN A 46 -3.81 2.06 4.70
N GLN A 47 -2.49 2.13 4.86
CA GLN A 47 -1.65 3.11 4.19
C GLN A 47 -1.62 2.88 2.67
N GLU A 48 -1.39 1.64 2.24
CA GLU A 48 -1.37 1.29 0.81
C GLU A 48 -2.73 1.53 0.15
N ALA A 49 -3.83 1.20 0.82
CA ALA A 49 -5.18 1.49 0.33
C ALA A 49 -5.44 3.00 0.19
N THR A 50 -4.96 3.80 1.15
CA THR A 50 -5.03 5.27 1.11
C THR A 50 -4.27 5.82 -0.08
N PHE A 51 -3.04 5.34 -0.28
CA PHE A 51 -2.20 5.74 -1.41
C PHE A 51 -2.81 5.33 -2.75
N ALA A 52 -3.30 4.09 -2.86
CA ALA A 52 -3.93 3.60 -4.08
C ALA A 52 -5.22 4.36 -4.42
N ARG A 53 -5.97 4.86 -3.42
CA ARG A 53 -7.13 5.74 -3.61
C ARG A 53 -6.70 7.11 -4.12
N LEU A 54 -5.65 7.69 -3.54
CA LEU A 54 -5.10 8.96 -3.97
C LEU A 54 -4.60 8.90 -5.43
N ALA A 55 -3.80 7.87 -5.74
CA ALA A 55 -3.16 7.72 -7.05
C ALA A 55 -4.12 7.31 -8.17
N ARG A 56 -5.11 6.45 -7.89
CA ARG A 56 -6.01 5.93 -8.93
C ARG A 56 -7.32 6.70 -9.03
N ALA A 57 -7.92 7.06 -7.90
CA ALA A 57 -9.23 7.70 -7.89
C ALA A 57 -9.13 9.23 -7.80
N GLY A 58 -7.92 9.79 -7.62
CA GLY A 58 -7.73 11.23 -7.48
C GLY A 58 -8.64 11.81 -6.40
N SER A 59 -8.92 11.03 -5.35
CA SER A 59 -9.86 11.38 -4.29
C SER A 59 -9.10 11.54 -2.98
N SER A 60 -9.50 12.52 -2.18
CA SER A 60 -8.90 12.72 -0.86
C SER A 60 -9.14 11.53 0.04
N SER A 61 -8.15 11.24 0.88
CA SER A 61 -8.12 10.03 1.69
C SER A 61 -7.50 10.35 3.02
N ASN A 62 -8.14 9.94 4.12
CA ASN A 62 -7.58 10.10 5.46
C ASN A 62 -6.78 8.85 5.87
N PHE A 63 -5.63 9.07 6.49
CA PHE A 63 -4.87 8.05 7.21
C PHE A 63 -4.61 8.57 8.63
N PHE A 64 -5.20 7.91 9.62
CA PHE A 64 -5.39 8.47 10.97
C PHE A 64 -6.03 9.87 10.92
N THR A 65 -5.32 10.88 11.43
CA THR A 65 -5.76 12.28 11.54
C THR A 65 -5.31 13.13 10.34
N VAL A 66 -4.46 12.58 9.47
CA VAL A 66 -3.91 13.33 8.32
C VAL A 66 -4.80 13.09 7.10
N ILE A 67 -5.23 14.19 6.46
CA ILE A 67 -5.99 14.18 5.22
C ILE A 67 -4.99 14.36 4.08
N PHE A 68 -5.00 13.44 3.13
CA PHE A 68 -4.20 13.52 1.91
C PHE A 68 -5.11 14.01 0.79
N ASN A 69 -4.84 15.20 0.24
CA ASN A 69 -5.56 15.65 -0.95
C ASN A 69 -4.75 15.35 -2.22
N PRO A 70 -5.43 15.00 -3.33
CA PRO A 70 -4.78 14.75 -4.61
C PRO A 70 -4.03 15.98 -5.15
N THR A 71 -4.47 17.18 -4.76
CA THR A 71 -3.87 18.45 -5.16
C THR A 71 -2.51 18.70 -4.51
N ASP A 72 -2.24 18.08 -3.36
CA ASP A 72 -0.99 18.26 -2.61
C ASP A 72 0.17 17.45 -3.22
N TYR A 73 -0.11 16.56 -4.17
CA TYR A 73 0.86 15.65 -4.77
C TYR A 73 0.86 15.76 -6.30
N GLU A 74 2.05 15.88 -6.88
CA GLU A 74 2.19 15.87 -8.33
C GLU A 74 1.82 14.49 -8.87
N SER A 75 0.80 14.44 -9.73
CA SER A 75 0.46 13.22 -10.44
C SER A 75 1.66 12.80 -11.27
N LYS A 76 2.18 11.58 -11.06
CA LYS A 76 3.20 11.01 -11.95
C LYS A 76 2.60 10.95 -13.34
N SER A 77 2.96 11.91 -14.20
CA SER A 77 2.59 11.86 -15.60
C SER A 77 3.19 10.59 -16.18
N SER A 78 2.35 9.62 -16.55
CA SER A 78 2.80 8.57 -17.45
C SER A 78 3.30 9.29 -18.71
N GLY A 79 4.55 9.05 -19.11
CA GLY A 79 5.19 9.72 -20.26
C GLY A 79 4.52 9.47 -21.62
N ILE A 80 3.32 8.92 -21.61
CA ILE A 80 2.47 8.60 -22.76
C ILE A 80 1.66 9.83 -23.21
N HIS A 81 1.62 10.91 -22.41
CA HIS A 81 0.82 12.10 -22.72
C HIS A 81 1.49 13.14 -23.62
N ILE A 82 2.67 12.86 -24.18
CA ILE A 82 3.27 13.67 -25.25
C ILE A 82 2.90 13.03 -26.60
N HIS A 83 1.63 13.17 -26.98
CA HIS A 83 1.26 13.05 -28.39
C HIS A 83 1.08 14.48 -28.91
N PRO A 84 2.03 15.07 -29.65
CA PRO A 84 1.81 16.37 -30.27
C PRO A 84 0.96 16.17 -31.54
N PRO A 85 -0.35 16.51 -31.59
CA PRO A 85 -1.08 16.52 -32.85
C PRO A 85 -1.05 17.94 -33.41
N PHE A 86 0.15 18.54 -33.52
CA PHE A 86 0.27 19.89 -34.08
C PHE A 86 1.61 20.13 -34.80
N PHE A 87 2.23 19.08 -35.34
CA PHE A 87 3.35 19.27 -36.26
C PHE A 87 2.83 19.29 -37.70
N LEU A 88 2.41 20.49 -38.13
CA LEU A 88 2.47 20.99 -39.51
C LEU A 88 1.52 20.38 -40.57
N LEU A 89 0.21 20.61 -40.44
CA LEU A 89 -0.72 20.51 -41.59
C LEU A 89 -0.65 21.75 -42.52
N HIS A 90 0.08 22.81 -42.15
CA HIS A 90 0.09 24.07 -42.93
C HIS A 90 1.03 24.08 -44.14
N LYS A 91 1.74 22.98 -44.45
CA LYS A 91 2.74 22.97 -45.53
C LYS A 91 2.50 21.98 -46.68
N GLN A 92 1.31 21.39 -46.78
CA GLN A 92 0.97 20.48 -47.89
C GLN A 92 -0.30 20.85 -48.67
N ILE A 93 -0.59 22.15 -48.84
CA ILE A 93 -1.51 22.59 -49.89
C ILE A 93 -0.79 23.63 -50.75
N SER A 94 -0.07 23.13 -51.75
CA SER A 94 0.13 23.83 -53.02
C SER A 94 0.00 22.77 -54.10
N LEU A 95 -1.25 22.36 -54.34
CA LEU A 95 -1.63 21.68 -55.56
C LEU A 95 -1.35 22.67 -56.70
N ALA A 96 -0.26 22.45 -57.44
CA ALA A 96 0.06 23.23 -58.62
C ALA A 96 -0.93 22.88 -59.73
N GLU A 97 -2.07 23.57 -59.72
CA GLU A 97 -3.00 23.66 -60.85
C GLU A 97 -2.31 24.48 -61.95
N ASN A 98 -1.50 23.82 -62.78
CA ASN A 98 -1.04 24.38 -64.05
C ASN A 98 -1.93 23.84 -65.17
N HIS A 99 -2.99 24.58 -65.47
CA HIS A 99 -3.67 24.48 -66.76
C HIS A 99 -4.04 25.89 -67.21
N ILE A 100 -3.21 26.50 -68.06
CA ILE A 100 -3.65 27.58 -68.95
C ILE A 100 -3.10 27.30 -70.35
N HIS A 101 -4.07 27.12 -71.24
CA HIS A 101 -3.98 26.98 -72.68
C HIS A 101 -3.61 28.34 -73.30
N SER A 102 -2.70 28.36 -74.27
CA SER A 102 -2.76 29.24 -75.43
C SER A 102 -1.98 28.63 -76.59
#